data_AF-A0A378UBA4-F1
#
_entry.id   AF-A0A378UBA4-F1
#
_cell.length_a   1.000
_cell.length_b   1.000
_cell.length_c   1.000
_cell.angle_alpha   90.00
_cell.angle_beta   90.00
_cell.angle_gamma   90.00
#
_symmetry.space_group_name_H-M   'P 1'
#
loop_
_entity.id
_entity.type
_entity.pdbx_description
1 polymer ?
#
loop_
_entity_poly.entity_id
_entity_poly.type
_entity_poly.pdbx_seq_one_letter_code
_entity_poly.pdbx_strand_id
1 'polypeptide(L)'
;MLLGSVSIGSIEEWEAPPGSAVSWRASPASCAKAAEAPVSDVPVSYMQAQHLRGFVDQRAKGLDYSRLVIVTCDIPGQCDIRAMTYVVNAHVRRHDTFRSWFEYHDVHNIVRHTMPNPADIKFVPTRHGDLTSEELRQLTLSTPDPLHWDCFTYGIVQYPDRFTIYVSIDHLHMDATFAGVTLMEFHAMYTTLVSGGAPLALPEAGSYDAFCMRQKELLGSLTPDSPEVKAWADFATSNNGSLPDFHCPWAIRSSPVERRCGSRPSWTRSRQPTSNRHAWQPGPASSVACWPAPGWPNMN
;
A
#
# COMPACT_ATOMS: atom_id res chain seq x y z
N MET A 1 2.87 20.97 -5.53
CA MET A 1 1.73 20.05 -5.72
C MET A 1 1.03 19.97 -4.38
N LEU A 2 -0.23 20.42 -4.29
CA LEU A 2 -1.03 20.21 -3.10
C LEU A 2 -1.74 18.88 -3.29
N LEU A 3 -1.33 17.86 -2.53
CA LEU A 3 -2.18 16.68 -2.34
C LEU A 3 -3.48 17.19 -1.69
N GLY A 4 -4.63 16.78 -2.22
CA GLY A 4 -5.94 17.18 -1.69
C GLY A 4 -6.16 16.68 -0.26
N SER A 5 -7.43 16.63 0.18
CA SER A 5 -7.74 15.99 1.47
C SER A 5 -7.28 14.53 1.45
N VAL A 6 -6.46 14.15 2.44
CA VAL A 6 -6.03 12.76 2.65
C VAL A 6 -6.88 12.17 3.77
N SER A 7 -7.47 11.00 3.52
CA SER A 7 -8.20 10.21 4.51
C SER A 7 -7.61 8.82 4.59
N ILE A 8 -7.61 8.24 5.78
CA ILE A 8 -7.20 6.85 6.04
C ILE A 8 -8.41 6.17 6.69
N GLY A 9 -8.78 5.00 6.19
CA GLY A 9 -9.95 4.27 6.64
C GLY A 9 -9.89 2.81 6.18
N SER A 10 -10.88 2.03 6.59
CA SER A 10 -11.02 0.65 6.13
C SER A 10 -11.55 0.62 4.69
N ILE A 11 -11.37 -0.51 3.99
CA ILE A 11 -11.87 -0.65 2.62
C ILE A 11 -13.41 -0.61 2.58
N GLU A 12 -14.08 -1.00 3.66
CA GLU A 12 -15.53 -0.93 3.82
C GLU A 12 -16.04 0.52 3.92
N GLU A 13 -15.20 1.43 4.43
CA GLU A 13 -15.48 2.87 4.49
C GLU A 13 -15.23 3.57 3.15
N TRP A 14 -14.63 2.87 2.16
CA TRP A 14 -14.46 3.41 0.83
C TRP A 14 -15.78 3.39 0.05
N GLU A 15 -16.46 4.53 0.07
CA GLU A 15 -17.70 4.80 -0.68
C GLU A 15 -17.41 5.23 -2.13
N ALA A 16 -16.68 4.42 -2.90
CA ALA A 16 -16.50 4.68 -4.33
C ALA A 16 -17.87 4.65 -5.04
N PRO A 17 -18.33 5.72 -5.70
CA PRO A 17 -19.57 5.66 -6.46
C PRO A 17 -19.46 4.62 -7.59
N PRO A 18 -20.57 4.02 -8.03
CA PRO A 18 -20.58 3.16 -9.22
C PRO A 18 -20.01 3.88 -10.44
N GLY A 19 -19.29 3.15 -11.29
CA GLY A 19 -18.64 3.73 -12.47
C GLY A 19 -17.94 2.70 -13.34
N SER A 20 -17.45 3.15 -14.49
CA SER A 20 -16.82 2.27 -15.48
C SER A 20 -15.38 1.95 -15.08
N ALA A 21 -15.06 0.67 -14.87
CA ALA A 21 -13.76 0.28 -14.34
C ALA A 21 -12.82 -0.30 -15.41
N VAL A 22 -11.54 0.07 -15.30
CA VAL A 22 -10.42 -0.56 -16.03
C VAL A 22 -9.35 -0.92 -15.02
N SER A 23 -8.88 -2.17 -15.04
CA SER A 23 -7.73 -2.59 -14.24
C SER A 23 -6.54 -2.94 -15.12
N TRP A 24 -5.34 -2.77 -14.61
CA TRP A 24 -4.10 -3.26 -15.20
C TRP A 24 -3.57 -4.39 -14.33
N ARG A 25 -3.38 -5.55 -14.95
CA ARG A 25 -2.76 -6.74 -14.34
C ARG A 25 -1.60 -7.23 -15.18
N ALA A 26 -0.72 -8.00 -14.55
CA ALA A 26 0.38 -8.64 -15.24
C ALA A 26 -0.14 -9.49 -16.42
N SER A 27 0.56 -9.41 -17.54
CA SER A 27 0.25 -10.24 -18.70
C SER A 27 0.64 -11.69 -18.42
N PRO A 28 -0.05 -12.70 -19.01
CA PRO A 28 0.33 -14.10 -18.84
C PRO A 28 1.80 -14.39 -19.20
N ALA A 29 2.34 -13.69 -20.20
CA ALA A 29 3.74 -13.80 -20.59
C ALA A 29 4.71 -13.28 -19.50
N SER A 30 4.33 -12.20 -18.81
CA SER A 30 5.12 -11.69 -17.68
C SER A 30 5.06 -12.63 -16.48
N CYS A 31 3.90 -13.21 -16.18
CA CYS A 31 3.79 -14.20 -15.11
C CYS A 31 4.62 -15.45 -15.41
N ALA A 32 4.63 -15.91 -16.67
CA ALA A 32 5.50 -17.00 -17.10
C ALA A 32 6.99 -16.66 -16.94
N LYS A 33 7.40 -15.44 -17.31
CA LYS A 33 8.78 -14.96 -17.12
C LYS A 33 9.17 -14.85 -15.64
N ALA A 34 8.25 -14.44 -14.78
CA ALA A 34 8.48 -14.42 -13.34
C ALA A 34 8.65 -15.83 -12.78
N ALA A 35 7.85 -16.81 -13.22
CA ALA A 35 8.01 -18.20 -12.81
C ALA A 35 9.34 -18.82 -13.27
N GLU A 36 9.90 -18.36 -14.40
CA GLU A 36 11.23 -18.74 -14.92
C GLU A 36 12.38 -17.95 -14.27
N ALA A 37 12.10 -16.97 -13.40
CA ALA A 37 13.12 -16.09 -12.86
C ALA A 37 14.12 -16.88 -12.00
N PRO A 38 15.43 -16.65 -12.17
CA PRO A 38 16.44 -17.33 -11.38
C PRO A 38 16.35 -16.94 -9.90
N VAL A 39 16.89 -17.81 -9.06
CA VAL A 39 17.17 -17.48 -7.66
C VAL A 39 18.12 -16.29 -7.60
N SER A 40 17.83 -15.35 -6.71
CA SER A 40 18.62 -14.14 -6.48
C SER A 40 19.53 -14.32 -5.27
N ASP A 41 20.76 -13.82 -5.36
CA ASP A 41 21.69 -13.74 -4.22
C ASP A 41 21.28 -12.63 -3.23
N VAL A 42 20.34 -11.77 -3.60
CA VAL A 42 19.80 -10.71 -2.74
C VAL A 42 18.91 -11.35 -1.66
N PRO A 43 19.19 -11.12 -0.37
CA PRO A 43 18.41 -11.71 0.71
C PRO A 43 17.00 -11.15 0.75
N VAL A 44 16.09 -11.89 1.37
CA VAL A 44 14.78 -11.38 1.78
C VAL A 44 14.98 -10.39 2.93
N SER A 45 14.36 -9.21 2.87
CA SER A 45 14.46 -8.27 3.98
C SER A 45 13.75 -8.81 5.23
N TYR A 46 14.11 -8.33 6.41
CA TYR A 46 13.49 -8.76 7.66
C TYR A 46 11.97 -8.52 7.66
N MET A 47 11.53 -7.39 7.11
CA MET A 47 10.11 -7.04 6.98
C MET A 47 9.39 -7.95 5.97
N GLN A 48 10.01 -8.23 4.82
CA GLN A 48 9.43 -9.15 3.84
C GLN A 48 9.31 -10.57 4.41
N ALA A 49 10.34 -11.06 5.10
CA ALA A 49 10.31 -12.37 5.73
C ALA A 49 9.25 -12.46 6.84
N GLN A 50 9.15 -11.43 7.69
CA GLN A 50 8.12 -11.36 8.73
C GLN A 50 6.70 -11.36 8.12
N HIS A 51 6.48 -10.57 7.07
CA HIS A 51 5.20 -10.48 6.38
C HIS A 51 4.78 -11.83 5.79
N LEU A 52 5.69 -12.50 5.06
CA LEU A 52 5.43 -13.82 4.45
C LEU A 52 5.14 -14.90 5.51
N ARG A 53 5.91 -14.95 6.60
CA ARG A 53 5.66 -15.87 7.71
C ARG A 53 4.30 -15.62 8.35
N GLY A 54 3.96 -14.34 8.58
CA GLY A 54 2.68 -13.94 9.14
C GLY A 54 1.51 -14.34 8.25
N PHE A 55 1.62 -14.09 6.94
CA PHE A 55 0.63 -14.49 5.95
C PHE A 55 0.40 -16.01 5.95
N VAL A 56 1.48 -16.80 5.87
CA VAL A 56 1.41 -18.27 5.85
C VAL A 56 0.82 -18.82 7.15
N ASP A 57 1.24 -18.32 8.31
CA ASP A 57 0.74 -18.74 9.62
C ASP A 57 -0.76 -18.45 9.79
N GLN A 58 -1.22 -17.26 9.40
CA GLN A 58 -2.63 -16.89 9.49
C GLN A 58 -3.50 -17.68 8.51
N ARG A 59 -3.01 -17.88 7.28
CA ARG A 59 -3.67 -18.73 6.29
C ARG A 59 -3.80 -20.18 6.77
N ALA A 60 -2.76 -20.73 7.42
CA ALA A 60 -2.80 -22.08 8.00
C ALA A 60 -3.85 -22.22 9.12
N LYS A 61 -4.20 -21.10 9.78
CA LYS A 61 -5.27 -21.02 10.79
C LYS A 61 -6.65 -20.75 10.19
N GLY A 62 -6.76 -20.60 8.86
CA GLY A 62 -8.01 -20.23 8.18
C GLY A 62 -8.43 -18.78 8.43
N LEU A 63 -7.50 -17.92 8.83
CA LEU A 63 -7.72 -16.50 9.09
C LEU A 63 -7.23 -15.65 7.92
N ASP A 64 -7.87 -14.50 7.73
CA ASP A 64 -7.42 -13.51 6.75
C ASP A 64 -6.22 -12.71 7.31
N TYR A 65 -5.40 -12.19 6.39
CA TYR A 65 -4.20 -11.41 6.73
C TYR A 65 -4.23 -10.07 6.02
N SER A 66 -4.28 -8.98 6.80
CA SER A 66 -4.24 -7.63 6.26
C SER A 66 -2.90 -7.37 5.60
N ARG A 67 -2.90 -7.38 4.27
CA ARG A 67 -1.68 -7.37 3.46
C ARG A 67 -1.65 -6.27 2.40
N LEU A 68 -2.78 -5.68 2.02
CA LEU A 68 -2.82 -4.72 0.93
C LEU A 68 -2.64 -3.30 1.46
N VAL A 69 -1.76 -2.54 0.82
CA VAL A 69 -1.75 -1.09 0.87
C VAL A 69 -2.54 -0.58 -0.34
N ILE A 70 -3.71 -0.02 -0.07
CA ILE A 70 -4.62 0.50 -1.10
C ILE A 70 -4.61 2.02 -1.04
N VAL A 71 -4.29 2.64 -2.18
CA VAL A 71 -4.20 4.09 -2.32
C VAL A 71 -5.08 4.53 -3.46
N THR A 72 -5.89 5.56 -3.24
CA THR A 72 -6.77 6.12 -4.25
C THR A 72 -6.53 7.61 -4.43
N CYS A 73 -6.73 8.12 -5.65
CA CYS A 73 -6.59 9.54 -5.95
C CYS A 73 -7.53 9.95 -7.08
N ASP A 74 -8.24 11.05 -6.89
CA ASP A 74 -9.14 11.61 -7.89
C ASP A 74 -8.41 12.53 -8.86
N ILE A 75 -8.68 12.33 -10.15
CA ILE A 75 -8.12 13.13 -11.24
C ILE A 75 -9.28 13.67 -12.09
N PRO A 76 -9.33 14.99 -12.37
CA PRO A 76 -10.37 15.57 -13.22
C PRO A 76 -10.36 15.04 -14.66
N GLY A 77 -11.53 14.99 -15.27
CA GLY A 77 -11.72 14.66 -16.68
C GLY A 77 -11.87 13.17 -16.98
N GLN A 78 -11.52 12.81 -18.21
CA GLN A 78 -11.61 11.45 -18.74
C GLN A 78 -10.21 10.84 -18.81
N CYS A 79 -10.07 9.60 -18.36
CA CYS A 79 -8.80 8.90 -18.33
C CYS A 79 -8.35 8.52 -19.76
N ASP A 80 -7.18 8.98 -20.18
CA ASP A 80 -6.49 8.43 -21.35
C ASP A 80 -5.86 7.09 -20.96
N ILE A 81 -6.52 6.01 -21.37
CA ILE A 81 -6.10 4.64 -21.09
C ILE A 81 -4.72 4.32 -21.67
N ARG A 82 -4.33 4.92 -22.80
CA ARG A 82 -3.00 4.70 -23.39
C ARG A 82 -1.92 5.36 -22.53
N ALA A 83 -2.14 6.60 -22.10
CA ALA A 83 -1.23 7.31 -21.20
C ALA A 83 -1.13 6.58 -19.85
N MET A 84 -2.26 6.18 -19.25
CA MET A 84 -2.25 5.43 -17.99
C MET A 84 -1.55 4.07 -18.11
N THR A 85 -1.74 3.36 -19.24
CA THR A 85 -1.02 2.11 -19.52
C THR A 85 0.49 2.34 -19.54
N TYR A 86 0.95 3.44 -20.14
CA TYR A 86 2.37 3.80 -20.12
C TYR A 86 2.85 4.06 -18.69
N VAL A 87 2.11 4.85 -17.91
CA VAL A 87 2.46 5.19 -16.53
C VAL A 87 2.62 3.95 -15.66
N VAL A 88 1.62 3.04 -15.68
CA VAL A 88 1.68 1.78 -14.92
C VAL A 88 2.91 0.97 -15.32
N ASN A 89 3.14 0.76 -16.62
CA ASN A 89 4.28 -0.03 -17.09
C ASN A 89 5.63 0.64 -16.81
N ALA A 90 5.72 1.97 -16.89
CA ALA A 90 6.94 2.70 -16.57
C ALA A 90 7.27 2.58 -15.07
N HIS A 91 6.26 2.69 -14.20
CA HIS A 91 6.43 2.58 -12.76
C HIS A 91 6.89 1.17 -12.33
N VAL A 92 6.20 0.11 -12.75
CA VAL A 92 6.58 -1.26 -12.37
C VAL A 92 7.95 -1.69 -12.89
N ARG A 93 8.41 -1.10 -14.00
CA ARG A 93 9.74 -1.37 -14.57
C ARG A 93 10.86 -0.57 -13.92
N ARG A 94 10.50 0.55 -13.27
CA ARG A 94 11.44 1.50 -12.69
C ARG A 94 11.94 1.05 -11.32
N HIS A 95 11.09 0.46 -10.50
CA HIS A 95 11.40 0.09 -9.12
C HIS A 95 11.73 -1.40 -9.03
N ASP A 96 12.90 -1.73 -8.48
CA ASP A 96 13.43 -3.10 -8.47
C ASP A 96 12.58 -4.08 -7.63
N THR A 97 11.89 -3.59 -6.60
CA THR A 97 11.00 -4.39 -5.76
C THR A 97 9.98 -5.21 -6.57
N PHE A 98 9.45 -4.67 -7.68
CA PHE A 98 8.46 -5.35 -8.52
C PHE A 98 9.05 -6.43 -9.43
N ARG A 99 10.38 -6.58 -9.49
CA ARG A 99 11.05 -7.65 -10.25
C ARG A 99 11.18 -8.94 -9.43
N SER A 100 11.03 -8.87 -8.12
CA SER A 100 11.21 -10.02 -7.23
C SER A 100 9.89 -10.66 -6.81
N TRP A 101 9.93 -11.97 -6.57
CA TRP A 101 8.92 -12.70 -5.83
C TRP A 101 9.59 -13.71 -4.90
N PHE A 102 8.81 -14.32 -4.01
CA PHE A 102 9.36 -15.14 -2.93
C PHE A 102 8.69 -16.51 -2.87
N GLU A 103 9.50 -17.54 -2.98
CA GLU A 103 9.09 -18.92 -2.75
C GLU A 103 9.25 -19.23 -1.25
N TYR A 104 8.13 -19.56 -0.60
CA TYR A 104 8.13 -19.93 0.81
C TYR A 104 8.22 -21.45 0.96
N HIS A 105 9.32 -21.95 1.51
CA HIS A 105 9.46 -23.36 1.86
C HIS A 105 9.11 -23.60 3.34
N ASP A 106 9.70 -22.81 4.23
CA ASP A 106 9.46 -22.88 5.67
C ASP A 106 9.85 -21.56 6.38
N VAL A 107 9.71 -21.54 7.71
CA VAL A 107 9.97 -20.34 8.52
C VAL A 107 11.42 -19.84 8.44
N HIS A 108 12.39 -20.68 8.09
CA HIS A 108 13.80 -20.33 7.96
C HIS A 108 14.25 -20.22 6.50
N ASN A 109 13.49 -20.77 5.57
CA ASN A 109 13.84 -20.84 4.16
C ASN A 109 12.79 -20.16 3.27
N ILE A 110 13.10 -18.92 2.89
CA ILE A 110 12.35 -18.13 1.91
C ILE A 110 13.33 -17.75 0.80
N VAL A 111 13.04 -18.19 -0.42
CA VAL A 111 13.91 -18.00 -1.58
C VAL A 111 13.40 -16.82 -2.41
N ARG A 112 14.27 -15.84 -2.67
CA ARG A 112 13.97 -14.75 -3.59
C ARG A 112 14.27 -15.19 -5.01
N HIS A 113 13.31 -15.01 -5.91
CA HIS A 113 13.51 -15.06 -7.35
C HIS A 113 13.46 -13.65 -7.91
N THR A 114 14.27 -13.31 -8.91
CA THR A 114 14.29 -11.95 -9.47
C THR A 114 14.45 -11.97 -10.98
N MET A 115 13.51 -11.33 -11.67
CA MET A 115 13.60 -11.20 -13.12
C MET A 115 14.79 -10.30 -13.49
N PRO A 116 15.67 -10.77 -14.40
CA PRO A 116 16.86 -10.03 -14.77
C PRO A 116 16.54 -8.78 -15.59
N ASN A 117 15.51 -8.85 -16.44
CA ASN A 117 15.16 -7.78 -17.36
C ASN A 117 13.80 -7.15 -17.00
N PRO A 118 13.74 -5.88 -16.56
CA PRO A 118 12.47 -5.20 -16.30
C PRO A 118 11.57 -5.12 -17.56
N ALA A 119 12.13 -5.17 -18.77
CA ALA A 119 11.34 -5.11 -20.00
C ALA A 119 10.37 -6.30 -20.17
N ASP A 120 10.62 -7.42 -19.47
CA ASP A 120 9.74 -8.60 -19.47
C ASP A 120 8.44 -8.35 -18.67
N ILE A 121 8.41 -7.31 -17.83
CA ILE A 121 7.22 -6.90 -17.08
C ILE A 121 6.30 -6.11 -18.00
N LYS A 122 5.07 -6.60 -18.15
CA LYS A 122 4.02 -5.93 -18.92
C LYS A 122 2.69 -6.06 -18.20
N PHE A 123 2.07 -4.91 -17.96
CA PHE A 123 0.73 -4.79 -17.40
C PHE A 123 -0.25 -4.38 -18.51
N VAL A 124 -1.36 -5.11 -18.61
CA VAL A 124 -2.35 -4.94 -19.69
C VAL A 124 -3.71 -4.49 -19.14
N PRO A 125 -4.41 -3.55 -19.80
CA PRO A 125 -5.71 -3.09 -19.37
C PRO A 125 -6.80 -4.13 -19.65
N THR A 126 -7.65 -4.36 -18.65
CA THR A 126 -8.90 -5.13 -18.74
C THR A 126 -10.06 -4.19 -18.42
N ARG A 127 -11.03 -4.10 -19.33
CA ARG A 127 -12.26 -3.33 -19.12
C ARG A 127 -13.29 -4.21 -18.43
N HIS A 128 -13.84 -3.74 -17.32
CA HIS A 128 -14.87 -4.44 -16.56
C HIS A 128 -16.28 -3.91 -16.82
N GLY A 129 -16.40 -2.77 -17.51
CA GLY A 129 -17.67 -2.09 -17.67
C GLY A 129 -18.08 -1.35 -16.40
N ASP A 130 -19.36 -1.06 -16.28
CA ASP A 130 -19.90 -0.36 -15.12
C ASP A 130 -20.04 -1.32 -13.94
N LEU A 131 -19.38 -0.97 -12.82
CA LEU A 131 -19.38 -1.75 -11.59
C LEU A 131 -20.08 -0.97 -10.48
N THR A 132 -20.78 -1.71 -9.62
CA THR A 132 -21.30 -1.19 -8.34
C THR A 132 -20.16 -0.91 -7.35
N SER A 133 -20.45 -0.13 -6.31
CA SER A 133 -19.48 0.16 -5.24
C SER A 133 -18.91 -1.10 -4.58
N GLU A 134 -19.73 -2.15 -4.42
CA GLU A 134 -19.28 -3.43 -3.87
C GLU A 134 -18.34 -4.15 -4.84
N GLU A 135 -18.70 -4.24 -6.12
CA GLU A 135 -17.84 -4.86 -7.14
C GLU A 135 -16.51 -4.12 -7.31
N LEU A 136 -16.50 -2.79 -7.15
CA LEU A 136 -15.27 -2.00 -7.14
C LEU A 136 -14.36 -2.33 -5.95
N ARG A 137 -14.93 -2.51 -4.75
CA ARG A 137 -14.16 -2.98 -3.58
C ARG A 137 -13.61 -4.38 -3.83
N GLN A 138 -14.41 -5.31 -4.32
CA GLN A 138 -13.97 -6.67 -4.64
C GLN A 138 -12.87 -6.67 -5.71
N LEU A 139 -13.01 -5.85 -6.75
CA LEU A 139 -11.98 -5.70 -7.79
C LEU A 139 -10.65 -5.20 -7.19
N THR A 140 -10.71 -4.25 -6.26
CA THR A 140 -9.53 -3.69 -5.59
C THR A 140 -8.87 -4.68 -4.63
N LEU A 141 -9.66 -5.53 -3.96
CA LEU A 141 -9.18 -6.58 -3.05
C LEU A 141 -8.69 -7.83 -3.78
N SER A 142 -9.08 -8.02 -5.04
CA SER A 142 -8.73 -9.20 -5.84
C SER A 142 -7.29 -9.21 -6.38
N THR A 143 -6.40 -8.35 -5.87
CA THR A 143 -4.95 -8.46 -6.06
C THR A 143 -4.48 -9.83 -5.55
N PRO A 144 -3.61 -10.58 -6.27
CA PRO A 144 -3.06 -11.84 -5.79
C PRO A 144 -2.35 -11.74 -4.43
N ASP A 145 -2.23 -12.87 -3.74
CA ASP A 145 -1.57 -12.99 -2.44
C ASP A 145 -0.02 -12.88 -2.53
N PRO A 146 0.73 -12.70 -1.43
CA PRO A 146 2.16 -12.37 -1.48
C PRO A 146 3.06 -13.54 -1.91
N LEU A 147 2.49 -14.73 -2.12
CA LEU A 147 3.20 -15.88 -2.70
C LEU A 147 3.16 -15.87 -4.23
N HIS A 148 2.42 -14.93 -4.84
CA HIS A 148 2.39 -14.70 -6.27
C HIS A 148 3.25 -13.49 -6.61
N TRP A 149 3.97 -13.55 -7.74
CA TRP A 149 4.77 -12.42 -8.20
C TRP A 149 3.94 -11.16 -8.47
N ASP A 150 2.75 -11.32 -9.04
CA ASP A 150 1.88 -10.22 -9.45
C ASP A 150 0.92 -9.76 -8.34
N CYS A 151 1.38 -9.77 -7.07
CA CYS A 151 0.65 -9.30 -5.89
C CYS A 151 0.50 -7.76 -5.83
N PHE A 152 0.35 -7.12 -6.99
CA PHE A 152 0.11 -5.70 -7.18
C PHE A 152 -0.78 -5.47 -8.40
N THR A 153 -1.85 -4.70 -8.21
CA THR A 153 -2.77 -4.31 -9.28
C THR A 153 -3.05 -2.81 -9.26
N TYR A 154 -3.38 -2.30 -10.44
CA TYR A 154 -3.67 -0.89 -10.65
C TYR A 154 -5.01 -0.77 -11.36
N GLY A 155 -5.70 0.34 -11.21
CA GLY A 155 -6.91 0.57 -11.99
C GLY A 155 -7.46 1.97 -11.87
N ILE A 156 -8.52 2.20 -12.62
CA ILE A 156 -9.30 3.43 -12.58
C ILE A 156 -10.79 3.12 -12.55
N VAL A 157 -11.54 4.03 -11.94
CA VAL A 157 -13.00 4.10 -12.04
C VAL A 157 -13.35 5.42 -12.71
N GLN A 158 -13.99 5.36 -13.87
CA GLN A 158 -14.38 6.52 -14.65
C GLN A 158 -15.77 7.01 -14.25
N TYR A 159 -15.87 8.33 -14.00
CA TYR A 159 -17.10 9.09 -13.75
C TYR A 159 -17.30 10.14 -14.86
N PRO A 160 -18.42 10.90 -14.87
CA PRO A 160 -18.69 11.90 -15.90
C PRO A 160 -17.64 13.02 -16.01
N ASP A 161 -17.11 13.50 -14.88
CA ASP A 161 -16.26 14.69 -14.78
C ASP A 161 -14.88 14.43 -14.15
N ARG A 162 -14.63 13.20 -13.68
CA ARG A 162 -13.38 12.77 -13.05
C ARG A 162 -13.20 11.27 -13.20
N PHE A 163 -12.02 10.78 -12.86
CA PHE A 163 -11.78 9.36 -12.60
C PHE A 163 -10.98 9.21 -11.31
N THR A 164 -11.22 8.12 -10.59
CA THR A 164 -10.41 7.74 -9.42
C THR A 164 -9.40 6.70 -9.86
N ILE A 165 -8.11 6.95 -9.65
CA ILE A 165 -7.09 5.89 -9.73
C ILE A 165 -7.12 5.10 -8.41
N TYR A 166 -6.93 3.79 -8.49
CA TYR A 166 -6.63 2.95 -7.34
C TYR A 166 -5.36 2.14 -7.60
N VAL A 167 -4.54 2.03 -6.58
CA VAL A 167 -3.31 1.24 -6.53
C VAL A 167 -3.47 0.28 -5.36
N SER A 168 -3.42 -1.02 -5.62
CA SER A 168 -3.60 -2.07 -4.62
C SER A 168 -2.38 -2.98 -4.66
N ILE A 169 -1.46 -2.77 -3.72
CA ILE A 169 -0.15 -3.42 -3.70
C ILE A 169 0.02 -4.12 -2.37
N ASP A 170 0.48 -5.37 -2.42
CA ASP A 170 0.83 -6.09 -1.21
C ASP A 170 1.96 -5.36 -0.44
N HIS A 171 1.84 -5.31 0.89
CA HIS A 171 2.75 -4.62 1.80
C HIS A 171 4.18 -5.20 1.70
N LEU A 172 4.32 -6.40 1.13
CA LEU A 172 5.59 -6.96 0.67
C LEU A 172 6.42 -6.01 -0.23
N HIS A 173 5.75 -5.15 -1.01
CA HIS A 173 6.36 -4.23 -1.97
C HIS A 173 6.06 -2.75 -1.73
N MET A 174 5.23 -2.42 -0.73
CA MET A 174 4.75 -1.05 -0.50
C MET A 174 4.79 -0.69 0.98
N ASP A 175 5.19 0.55 1.26
CA ASP A 175 5.02 1.20 2.56
C ASP A 175 4.38 2.59 2.37
N ALA A 176 4.11 3.29 3.48
CA ALA A 176 3.48 4.61 3.43
C ALA A 176 4.30 5.67 2.70
N THR A 177 5.64 5.57 2.70
CA THR A 177 6.51 6.52 2.00
C THR A 177 6.51 6.24 0.50
N PHE A 178 6.66 4.97 0.12
CA PHE A 178 6.61 4.54 -1.27
C PHE A 178 5.23 4.77 -1.91
N ALA A 179 4.16 4.76 -1.12
CA ALA A 179 2.81 5.14 -1.57
C ALA A 179 2.75 6.59 -2.04
N GLY A 180 3.39 7.50 -1.30
CA GLY A 180 3.52 8.91 -1.68
C GLY A 180 4.31 9.10 -2.97
N VAL A 181 5.46 8.41 -3.09
CA VAL A 181 6.28 8.41 -4.32
C VAL A 181 5.47 7.91 -5.51
N THR A 182 4.74 6.80 -5.34
CA THR A 182 3.91 6.20 -6.40
C THR A 182 2.86 7.18 -6.90
N LEU A 183 2.11 7.85 -6.00
CA LEU A 183 1.13 8.85 -6.40
C LEU A 183 1.77 10.05 -7.13
N MET A 184 2.92 10.52 -6.67
CA MET A 184 3.65 11.61 -7.32
C MET A 184 4.12 11.24 -8.72
N GLU A 185 4.72 10.06 -8.89
CA GLU A 185 5.16 9.55 -10.19
C GLU A 185 3.98 9.37 -11.15
N PHE A 186 2.89 8.75 -10.68
CA PHE A 186 1.68 8.54 -11.48
C PHE A 186 1.11 9.87 -11.95
N HIS A 187 0.87 10.80 -11.04
CA HIS A 187 0.28 12.10 -11.36
C HIS A 187 1.17 12.92 -12.30
N ALA A 188 2.47 13.03 -12.00
CA ALA A 188 3.40 13.85 -12.79
C ALA A 188 3.58 13.28 -14.21
N MET A 189 3.82 11.96 -14.32
CA MET A 189 3.98 11.30 -15.61
C MET A 189 2.70 11.37 -16.43
N TYR A 190 1.54 11.04 -15.83
CA TYR A 190 0.25 11.09 -16.52
C TYR A 190 -0.06 12.49 -17.04
N THR A 191 0.03 13.51 -16.19
CA THR A 191 -0.26 14.92 -16.56
C THR A 191 0.63 15.39 -17.70
N THR A 192 1.90 15.02 -17.70
CA THR A 192 2.85 15.37 -18.77
C THR A 192 2.45 14.74 -20.10
N LEU A 193 2.13 13.45 -20.10
CA LEU A 193 1.77 12.71 -21.31
C LEU A 193 0.47 13.22 -21.94
N VAL A 194 -0.57 13.44 -21.13
CA VAL A 194 -1.86 13.94 -21.65
C VAL A 194 -1.80 15.39 -22.11
N SER A 195 -0.81 16.16 -21.65
CA SER A 195 -0.51 17.51 -22.14
C SER A 195 0.32 17.50 -23.44
N GLY A 196 0.61 16.34 -24.02
CA GLY A 196 1.42 16.18 -25.24
C GLY A 196 2.93 16.24 -25.00
N GLY A 197 3.38 16.24 -23.74
CA GLY A 197 4.79 16.18 -23.39
C GLY A 197 5.40 14.80 -23.58
N ALA A 198 6.73 14.76 -23.70
CA ALA A 198 7.48 13.50 -23.64
C ALA A 198 7.47 12.92 -22.21
N PRO A 199 7.71 11.60 -22.03
CA PRO A 199 7.85 11.01 -20.71
C PRO A 199 8.84 11.78 -19.83
N LEU A 200 8.47 12.03 -18.58
CA LEU A 200 9.32 12.76 -17.65
C LEU A 200 10.60 11.98 -17.35
N ALA A 201 11.73 12.67 -17.42
CA ALA A 201 12.98 12.17 -16.87
C ALA A 201 12.93 12.27 -15.34
N LEU A 202 12.71 11.14 -14.69
CA LEU A 202 12.80 11.02 -13.23
C LEU A 202 14.26 10.77 -12.82
N PRO A 203 14.68 11.18 -11.61
CA PRO A 203 15.97 10.78 -11.05
C PRO A 203 16.16 9.26 -11.05
N GLU A 204 17.37 8.76 -10.83
CA GLU A 204 17.55 7.32 -10.60
C GLU A 204 16.68 6.86 -9.42
N ALA A 205 16.02 5.71 -9.57
CA ALA A 205 15.24 5.13 -8.48
C ALA A 205 16.17 4.51 -7.45
N GLY A 206 15.84 4.64 -6.16
CA GLY A 206 16.51 3.87 -5.12
C GLY A 206 16.35 2.36 -5.35
N SER A 207 17.34 1.58 -4.89
CA SER A 207 17.32 0.12 -5.01
C SER A 207 16.95 -0.53 -3.68
N TYR A 208 15.81 -1.23 -3.66
CA TYR A 208 15.42 -2.06 -2.52
C TYR A 208 16.33 -3.30 -2.38
N ASP A 209 16.87 -3.80 -3.50
CA ASP A 209 17.86 -4.88 -3.48
C ASP A 209 19.13 -4.44 -2.73
N ALA A 210 19.65 -3.23 -3.02
CA ALA A 210 20.79 -2.66 -2.32
C ALA A 210 20.49 -2.44 -0.83
N PHE A 211 19.26 -2.03 -0.49
CA PHE A 211 18.82 -1.96 0.91
C PHE A 211 18.87 -3.33 1.59
N CYS A 212 18.37 -4.39 0.93
CA CYS A 212 18.39 -5.76 1.49
C CYS A 212 19.82 -6.25 1.73
N MET A 213 20.76 -5.97 0.83
CA MET A 213 22.17 -6.31 1.01
C MET A 213 22.79 -5.58 2.20
N ARG A 214 22.59 -4.26 2.31
CA ARG A 214 23.05 -3.47 3.47
C ARG A 214 22.43 -3.94 4.78
N GLN A 215 21.14 -4.31 4.76
CA GLN A 215 20.47 -4.84 5.93
C GLN A 215 21.09 -6.17 6.38
N LYS A 216 21.39 -7.08 5.44
CA LYS A 216 22.07 -8.34 5.76
C LYS A 216 23.46 -8.13 6.35
N GLU A 217 24.24 -7.21 5.79
CA GLU A 217 25.56 -6.84 6.34
C GLU A 217 25.45 -6.29 7.76
N LEU A 218 24.53 -5.34 7.96
CA LEU A 218 24.27 -4.76 9.28
C LEU A 218 23.87 -5.84 10.29
N LEU A 219 22.84 -6.65 9.98
CA LEU A 219 22.34 -7.69 10.89
C LEU A 219 23.40 -8.77 11.17
N GLY A 220 24.23 -9.12 10.19
CA GLY A 220 25.33 -10.08 10.36
C GLY A 220 26.46 -9.56 11.24
N SER A 221 26.57 -8.25 11.43
CA SER A 221 27.54 -7.62 12.34
C SER A 221 27.06 -7.52 13.79
N LEU A 222 25.75 -7.67 14.03
CA LEU A 222 25.16 -7.56 15.36
C LEU A 222 25.41 -8.81 16.19
N THR A 223 25.64 -8.60 17.47
CA THR A 223 25.79 -9.65 18.49
C THR A 223 24.84 -9.36 19.67
N PRO A 224 24.57 -10.33 20.55
CA PRO A 224 23.85 -10.07 21.80
C PRO A 224 24.47 -8.96 22.66
N ASP A 225 25.75 -8.67 22.46
CA ASP A 225 26.47 -7.63 23.19
C ASP A 225 26.37 -6.23 22.58
N SER A 226 25.85 -6.12 21.36
CA SER A 226 25.71 -4.84 20.65
C SER A 226 24.77 -3.89 21.41
N PRO A 227 25.10 -2.60 21.54
CA PRO A 227 24.30 -1.64 22.30
C PRO A 227 22.84 -1.58 21.85
N GLU A 228 22.57 -1.67 20.56
CA GLU A 228 21.25 -1.63 19.96
C GLU A 228 20.44 -2.88 20.33
N VAL A 229 21.07 -4.06 20.32
CA VAL A 229 20.43 -5.33 20.70
C VAL A 229 20.11 -5.35 22.19
N LYS A 230 21.04 -4.89 23.04
CA LYS A 230 20.82 -4.76 24.48
C LYS A 230 19.67 -3.79 24.78
N ALA A 231 19.63 -2.64 24.11
CA ALA A 231 18.54 -1.67 24.30
C ALA A 231 17.16 -2.28 23.97
N TRP A 232 17.05 -3.04 22.88
CA TRP A 232 15.82 -3.75 22.54
C TRP A 232 15.49 -4.89 23.53
N ALA A 233 16.49 -5.62 24.02
CA ALA A 233 16.30 -6.69 25.00
C ALA A 233 15.86 -6.13 26.38
N ASP A 234 16.46 -5.03 26.83
CA ASP A 234 16.09 -4.32 28.06
C ASP A 234 14.68 -3.74 27.95
N PHE A 235 14.35 -3.18 26.78
CA PHE A 235 13.00 -2.72 26.48
C PHE A 235 11.99 -3.87 26.56
N ALA A 236 12.28 -5.02 25.92
CA ALA A 236 11.40 -6.18 26.00
C ALA A 236 11.27 -6.71 27.43
N THR A 237 12.38 -6.78 28.19
CA THR A 237 12.38 -7.19 29.60
C THR A 237 11.51 -6.27 30.46
N SER A 238 11.54 -4.97 30.18
CA SER A 238 10.69 -3.97 30.84
C SER A 238 9.20 -4.12 30.47
N ASN A 239 8.88 -4.91 29.45
CA ASN A 239 7.54 -5.21 28.94
C ASN A 239 7.24 -6.72 28.99
N ASN A 240 7.58 -7.38 30.11
CA ASN A 240 7.31 -8.81 30.36
C ASN A 240 7.92 -9.77 29.31
N GLY A 241 9.06 -9.40 28.71
CA GLY A 241 9.76 -10.20 27.71
C GLY A 241 9.19 -10.10 26.29
N SER A 242 8.35 -9.10 26.01
CA SER A 242 7.71 -8.89 24.71
C SER A 242 7.74 -7.42 24.29
N LEU A 243 7.20 -7.11 23.10
CA LEU A 243 6.80 -5.73 22.79
C LEU A 243 5.62 -5.31 23.69
N PRO A 244 5.41 -3.99 23.90
CA PRO A 244 4.35 -3.50 24.78
C PRO A 244 2.96 -3.99 24.36
N ASP A 245 2.19 -4.47 25.34
CA ASP A 245 0.77 -4.78 25.16
C ASP A 245 -0.09 -3.50 25.23
N PHE A 246 -1.29 -3.57 24.65
CA PHE A 246 -2.24 -2.47 24.75
C PHE A 246 -2.82 -2.38 26.17
N HIS A 247 -2.42 -1.37 26.94
CA HIS A 247 -2.78 -1.21 28.36
C HIS A 247 -4.23 -0.76 28.65
N CYS A 248 -5.13 -0.80 27.66
CA CYS A 248 -6.55 -0.52 27.88
C CYS A 248 -7.35 -1.83 27.83
N PRO A 249 -7.95 -2.29 28.94
CA PRO A 249 -8.81 -3.46 28.91
C PRO A 249 -9.99 -3.19 27.98
N TRP A 250 -10.19 -4.08 27.02
CA TRP A 250 -11.22 -4.05 25.99
C TRP A 250 -12.64 -3.98 26.60
N ALA A 251 -13.14 -2.78 26.88
CA ALA A 251 -14.56 -2.56 27.16
C ALA A 251 -15.32 -2.41 25.83
N ILE A 252 -15.32 -3.43 24.98
CA ILE A 252 -16.31 -3.53 23.90
C ILE A 252 -17.62 -3.99 24.55
N ARG A 253 -18.43 -3.04 25.04
CA ARG A 253 -19.88 -3.29 25.14
C ARG A 253 -20.45 -3.22 23.74
N SER A 254 -20.74 -4.37 23.17
CA SER A 254 -21.63 -4.53 22.03
C SER A 254 -23.05 -4.08 22.44
N SER A 255 -23.31 -2.77 22.36
CA SER A 255 -24.69 -2.27 22.30
C SER A 255 -25.08 -2.22 20.82
N PRO A 256 -26.19 -2.84 20.40
CA PRO A 256 -26.67 -2.69 19.03
C PRO A 256 -27.02 -1.21 18.82
N VAL A 257 -26.37 -0.55 17.86
CA VAL A 257 -26.91 0.70 17.31
C VAL A 257 -28.19 0.33 16.59
N GLU A 258 -29.30 0.53 17.28
CA GLU A 258 -30.64 0.48 16.70
C GLU A 258 -30.73 1.62 15.68
N ARG A 259 -30.78 1.27 14.38
CA ARG A 259 -31.02 2.22 13.29
C ARG A 259 -32.42 2.83 13.47
N ARG A 260 -32.52 3.97 14.14
CA ARG A 260 -33.69 4.84 14.01
C ARG A 260 -33.55 5.69 12.75
N CYS A 261 -34.29 5.29 11.73
CA CYS A 261 -34.66 6.14 10.61
C CYS A 261 -35.45 7.36 11.14
N GLY A 262 -35.02 8.59 10.82
CA GLY A 262 -35.83 9.76 11.11
C GLY A 262 -35.08 11.10 11.23
N SER A 263 -35.33 11.96 10.23
CA SER A 263 -35.15 13.43 10.19
C SER A 263 -33.73 14.02 9.99
N ARG A 264 -33.58 14.71 8.85
CA ARG A 264 -32.49 15.64 8.53
C ARG A 264 -32.52 16.85 9.47
N PRO A 265 -31.39 17.31 10.02
CA PRO A 265 -31.32 18.66 10.58
C PRO A 265 -31.08 19.68 9.46
N SER A 266 -32.06 20.56 9.25
CA SER A 266 -31.92 21.81 8.50
C SER A 266 -31.06 22.80 9.30
N TRP A 267 -30.05 23.41 8.67
CA TRP A 267 -29.27 24.49 9.28
C TRP A 267 -29.80 25.86 8.83
N THR A 268 -30.43 26.61 9.73
CA THR A 268 -30.68 28.06 9.56
C THR A 268 -29.58 28.87 10.24
N ARG A 269 -29.08 29.87 9.53
CA ARG A 269 -27.98 30.75 9.94
C ARG A 269 -28.54 31.91 10.77
N SER A 270 -28.16 32.04 12.04
CA SER A 270 -28.35 33.28 12.81
C SER A 270 -27.00 33.95 13.08
N ARG A 271 -26.96 35.29 12.95
CA ARG A 271 -25.79 36.15 13.09
C ARG A 271 -25.68 36.73 14.51
N GLN A 272 -24.47 36.61 15.09
CA GLN A 272 -23.71 37.55 15.96
C GLN A 272 -24.23 37.92 17.37
N PRO A 273 -23.41 38.50 18.30
CA PRO A 273 -21.94 38.74 18.31
C PRO A 273 -21.19 38.39 19.64
N THR A 274 -19.84 38.45 19.57
CA THR A 274 -18.81 38.62 20.64
C THR A 274 -18.69 37.63 21.81
N SER A 275 -17.65 36.79 21.78
CA SER A 275 -16.48 36.87 22.69
C SER A 275 -15.46 35.77 22.35
N ASN A 276 -14.18 36.13 22.41
CA ASN A 276 -13.05 35.25 22.09
C ASN A 276 -12.95 34.07 23.06
N ARG A 277 -13.10 32.85 22.54
CA ARG A 277 -12.36 31.62 22.95
C ARG A 277 -12.76 30.48 22.00
N HIS A 278 -11.92 30.16 21.03
CA HIS A 278 -12.06 28.92 20.24
C HIS A 278 -11.50 27.75 21.04
N ALA A 279 -12.40 26.97 21.66
CA ALA A 279 -12.09 25.63 22.15
C ALA A 279 -12.57 24.62 21.10
N TRP A 280 -11.63 23.92 20.47
CA TRP A 280 -11.92 22.75 19.63
C TRP A 280 -12.12 21.54 20.55
N GLN A 281 -13.27 20.88 20.45
CA GLN A 281 -13.47 19.55 21.02
C GLN A 281 -13.14 18.49 19.96
N PRO A 282 -12.32 17.46 20.25
CA PRO A 282 -12.07 16.37 19.33
C PRO A 282 -13.27 15.40 19.30
N GLY A 283 -13.72 15.06 18.08
CA GLY A 283 -14.60 13.93 17.81
C GLY A 283 -13.86 12.59 17.92
N PRO A 284 -14.56 11.45 17.87
CA PRO A 284 -14.00 10.14 18.22
C PRO A 284 -12.85 9.77 17.26
N ALA A 285 -11.68 9.57 17.84
CA ALA A 285 -10.49 9.11 17.14
C ALA A 285 -10.63 7.62 16.80
N SER A 286 -10.62 7.29 15.51
CA SER A 286 -10.24 5.96 15.04
C SER A 286 -8.77 5.74 15.38
N SER A 287 -8.51 4.65 16.11
CA SER A 287 -7.20 4.31 16.64
C SER A 287 -6.40 3.55 15.59
N VAL A 288 -5.43 4.22 14.98
CA VAL A 288 -4.28 3.56 14.34
C VAL A 288 -3.04 4.14 15.00
N ALA A 289 -2.37 3.33 15.82
CA ALA A 289 -1.09 3.68 16.40
C ALA A 289 0.01 3.51 15.33
N CYS A 290 0.21 4.53 14.49
CA CYS A 290 1.48 4.71 13.79
C CYS A 290 2.41 5.49 14.73
N TRP A 291 3.29 4.78 15.44
CA TRP A 291 4.37 5.44 16.17
C TRP A 291 5.53 5.72 15.21
N PRO A 292 6.10 6.93 15.21
CA PRO A 292 7.29 7.24 14.45
C PRO A 292 8.52 6.61 15.11
N ALA A 293 9.28 5.82 14.37
CA ALA A 293 10.61 5.41 14.81
C ALA A 293 11.54 6.65 14.84
N PRO A 294 12.32 6.88 15.91
CA PRO A 294 13.30 7.95 15.92
C PRO A 294 14.48 7.59 15.01
N GLY A 295 14.66 8.37 13.94
CA GLY A 295 15.93 8.52 13.22
C GLY A 295 16.49 7.27 12.55
N TRP A 296 15.95 6.91 11.38
CA TRP A 296 16.66 6.05 10.41
C TRP A 296 16.78 6.82 9.09
N PRO A 297 17.90 6.68 8.35
CA PRO A 297 18.14 7.44 7.13
C PRO A 297 17.11 7.06 6.06
N ASN A 298 16.57 8.08 5.40
CA ASN A 298 15.58 7.96 4.33
C ASN A 298 15.99 6.90 3.30
N MET A 299 15.03 6.08 2.86
CA MET A 299 15.12 5.39 1.57
C MET A 299 14.98 6.43 0.46
N ASN A 300 16.10 7.05 0.10
CA ASN A 300 16.34 7.67 -1.20
C ASN A 300 17.80 7.40 -1.56
#